data_AF-A0A1M5RM09-F1
#
_entry.id   AF-A0A1M5RM09-F1
#
_cell.length_a   1.000
_cell.length_b   1.000
_cell.length_c   1.000
_cell.angle_alpha   90.00
_cell.angle_beta   90.00
_cell.angle_gamma   90.00
#
_symmetry.space_group_name_H-M   'P 1'
#
loop_
_entity.id
_entity.type
_entity.pdbx_description
1 polymer ?
#
loop_
_entity_poly.entity_id
_entity_poly.type
_entity_poly.pdbx_seq_one_letter_code
_entity_poly.pdbx_strand_id
1 'polypeptide(L)'
;MIYIELSLITVYYYNFGKYYHDIILIELEGILLKLRSFLLLSILSWVLFVAITLISSRLPSPVPEQAEAGKSVWQRNNCVSCHTLFGHGGYEADDLTHITAKETSEYLVNYLVQPPVMRPNKYARHPALNEADAENLVNYLEFVHTIPTLGWPPQQEEVEEN
;
A
#
# COMPACT_ATOMS: atom_id res chain seq x y z
N MET A 1 -3.80 5.79 81.54
CA MET A 1 -2.66 5.31 80.72
C MET A 1 -3.12 4.48 79.52
N ILE A 2 -3.97 3.45 79.69
CA ILE A 2 -4.45 2.57 78.59
C ILE A 2 -5.26 3.32 77.48
N TYR A 3 -6.06 4.32 77.84
CA TYR A 3 -6.84 5.10 76.87
C TYR A 3 -5.99 5.96 75.90
N ILE A 4 -4.77 6.34 76.29
CA ILE A 4 -3.87 7.15 75.45
C ILE A 4 -3.17 6.26 74.41
N GLU A 5 -2.81 5.03 74.79
CA GLU A 5 -2.24 4.03 73.88
C GLU A 5 -3.23 3.64 72.76
N LEU A 6 -4.50 3.39 73.12
CA LEU A 6 -5.56 3.04 72.15
C LEU A 6 -5.87 4.18 71.17
N SER A 7 -5.81 5.45 71.61
CA SER A 7 -6.04 6.60 70.72
C SER A 7 -4.87 6.83 69.76
N LEU A 8 -3.62 6.64 70.21
CA LEU A 8 -2.44 6.71 69.35
C LEU A 8 -2.44 5.62 68.28
N ILE A 9 -2.83 4.39 68.64
CA ILE A 9 -2.98 3.28 67.69
C ILE A 9 -4.04 3.59 66.64
N THR A 10 -5.20 4.11 67.05
CA THR A 10 -6.29 4.48 66.12
C THR A 10 -5.87 5.59 65.16
N VAL A 11 -5.15 6.61 65.66
CA VAL A 11 -4.60 7.71 64.84
C VAL A 11 -3.53 7.19 63.88
N TYR A 12 -2.68 6.25 64.30
CA TYR A 12 -1.69 5.63 63.43
C TYR A 12 -2.35 4.87 62.27
N TYR A 13 -3.30 3.98 62.55
CA TYR A 13 -3.99 3.22 61.50
C TYR A 13 -4.84 4.12 60.58
N TYR A 14 -5.43 5.19 61.11
CA TYR A 14 -6.13 6.19 60.29
C TYR A 14 -5.19 6.90 59.32
N ASN A 15 -4.05 7.42 59.81
CA ASN A 15 -3.07 8.10 58.97
C ASN A 15 -2.40 7.13 57.98
N PHE A 16 -2.15 5.89 58.40
CA PHE A 16 -1.63 4.83 57.53
C PHE A 16 -2.64 4.51 56.43
N GLY A 17 -3.91 4.26 56.75
CA GLY A 17 -4.95 4.01 55.75
C GLY A 17 -5.14 5.17 54.77
N LYS A 18 -5.10 6.41 55.26
CA LYS A 18 -5.14 7.61 54.42
C LYS A 18 -3.94 7.71 53.47
N TYR A 19 -2.74 7.39 53.95
CA TYR A 19 -1.52 7.39 53.14
C TYR A 19 -1.58 6.39 51.97
N TYR A 20 -2.01 5.14 52.20
CA TYR A 20 -2.17 4.17 51.11
C TYR A 20 -3.31 4.53 50.16
N HIS A 21 -4.41 5.06 50.68
CA HIS A 21 -5.51 5.55 49.85
C HIS A 21 -5.06 6.67 48.91
N ASP A 22 -4.31 7.65 49.41
CA ASP A 22 -3.78 8.76 48.62
C ASP A 22 -2.77 8.27 47.55
N ILE A 23 -1.93 7.28 47.85
CA ILE A 23 -1.03 6.63 46.86
C ILE A 23 -1.83 5.95 45.75
N ILE A 24 -2.84 5.15 46.10
CA ILE A 24 -3.68 4.45 45.13
C ILE A 24 -4.42 5.44 44.23
N LEU A 25 -4.93 6.54 44.79
CA LEU A 25 -5.57 7.60 44.00
C LEU A 25 -4.60 8.24 43.01
N ILE A 26 -3.37 8.56 43.42
CA ILE A 26 -2.35 9.13 42.52
C ILE A 26 -1.99 8.15 41.39
N GLU A 27 -1.86 6.85 41.69
CA GLU A 27 -1.62 5.83 40.67
C GLU A 27 -2.80 5.70 39.69
N LEU A 28 -4.03 5.70 40.19
CA LEU A 28 -5.25 5.67 39.37
C LEU A 28 -5.36 6.91 38.48
N GLU A 29 -5.10 8.12 39.00
CA GLU A 29 -5.06 9.35 38.22
C GLU A 29 -3.98 9.28 37.13
N GLY A 30 -2.80 8.73 37.45
CA GLY A 30 -1.73 8.50 36.48
C GLY A 30 -2.11 7.52 35.37
N ILE A 31 -2.80 6.42 35.70
CA ILE A 31 -3.32 5.45 34.73
C ILE A 31 -4.40 6.09 33.85
N LEU A 32 -5.32 6.84 34.45
CA LEU A 32 -6.39 7.55 33.73
C LEU A 32 -5.82 8.61 32.78
N LEU A 33 -4.78 9.34 33.17
CA LEU A 33 -4.11 10.33 32.31
C LEU A 33 -3.42 9.67 31.11
N LYS A 34 -2.77 8.52 31.34
CA LYS A 34 -2.15 7.73 30.26
C LYS A 34 -3.19 7.18 29.29
N LEU A 35 -4.29 6.62 29.80
CA LEU A 35 -5.40 6.11 28.98
C LEU A 35 -6.05 7.24 28.18
N ARG A 36 -6.34 8.39 28.80
CA ARG A 36 -6.90 9.56 28.10
C ARG A 36 -6.00 10.04 26.98
N SER A 37 -4.71 10.19 27.27
CA SER A 37 -3.72 10.61 26.27
C SER A 37 -3.64 9.61 25.12
N PHE A 38 -3.59 8.30 25.41
CA PHE A 38 -3.60 7.26 24.39
C PHE A 38 -4.85 7.31 23.48
N LEU A 39 -6.04 7.46 24.08
CA LEU A 39 -7.29 7.56 23.33
C LEU A 39 -7.35 8.83 22.48
N LEU A 40 -6.93 9.99 23.02
CA LEU A 40 -6.91 11.24 22.27
C LEU A 40 -5.96 11.17 21.07
N LEU A 41 -4.75 10.62 21.24
CA LEU A 41 -3.80 10.44 20.15
C LEU A 41 -4.31 9.45 19.10
N SER A 42 -4.94 8.36 19.54
CA SER A 42 -5.51 7.35 18.65
C SER A 42 -6.68 7.92 17.83
N ILE A 43 -7.59 8.67 18.48
CA ILE A 43 -8.71 9.32 17.80
C ILE A 43 -8.19 10.37 16.83
N LEU A 44 -7.22 11.20 17.23
CA LEU A 44 -6.61 12.20 16.35
C LEU A 44 -5.97 11.53 15.12
N SER A 45 -5.19 10.47 15.32
CA SER A 45 -4.57 9.70 14.23
C SER A 45 -5.62 9.11 13.28
N TRP A 46 -6.68 8.51 13.82
CA TRP A 46 -7.76 7.95 13.03
C TRP A 46 -8.51 9.03 12.23
N VAL A 47 -8.83 10.17 12.86
CA VAL A 47 -9.47 11.31 12.18
C VAL A 47 -8.58 11.86 11.07
N LEU A 48 -7.28 12.01 11.31
CA LEU A 48 -6.33 12.45 10.28
C LEU A 48 -6.25 11.45 9.12
N PHE A 49 -6.17 10.15 9.41
CA PHE A 49 -6.15 9.10 8.40
C PHE A 49 -7.42 9.13 7.53
N VAL A 50 -8.59 9.23 8.15
CA VAL A 50 -9.88 9.33 7.44
C VAL A 50 -9.94 10.60 6.61
N ALA A 51 -9.54 11.74 7.17
CA ALA A 51 -9.52 13.01 6.46
C ALA A 51 -8.62 12.95 5.22
N ILE A 52 -7.38 12.44 5.36
CA ILE A 52 -6.43 12.29 4.25
C ILE A 52 -6.99 11.34 3.19
N THR A 53 -7.57 10.21 3.60
CA THR A 53 -8.15 9.23 2.67
C THR A 53 -9.30 9.82 1.86
N LEU A 54 -10.20 10.56 2.51
CA LEU A 54 -11.33 11.23 1.86
C LEU A 54 -10.89 12.38 0.95
N ILE A 55 -9.81 13.09 1.29
CA ILE A 55 -9.24 14.12 0.42
C ILE A 55 -8.59 13.46 -0.79
N SER A 56 -7.80 12.40 -0.58
CA SER A 56 -7.11 11.67 -1.65
C SER A 56 -8.09 11.04 -2.64
N SER A 57 -9.22 10.49 -2.18
CA SER A 57 -10.23 9.88 -3.06
C SER A 57 -10.95 10.86 -3.98
N ARG A 58 -10.79 12.18 -3.76
CA ARG A 58 -11.37 13.24 -4.58
C ARG A 58 -10.37 13.88 -5.54
N LEU A 59 -9.11 13.46 -5.49
CA LEU A 59 -8.12 13.93 -6.45
C LEU A 59 -8.46 13.38 -7.84
N PRO A 60 -8.25 14.17 -8.92
CA PRO A 60 -8.36 13.66 -10.27
C PRO A 60 -7.48 12.44 -10.49
N SER A 61 -7.97 11.47 -11.27
CA SER A 61 -7.17 10.32 -11.69
C SER A 61 -5.95 10.84 -12.44
N PRO A 62 -4.72 10.40 -12.07
CA PRO A 62 -3.52 10.75 -12.83
C PRO A 62 -3.47 10.03 -14.17
N VAL A 63 -4.35 9.05 -14.40
CA VAL A 63 -4.48 8.31 -15.65
C VAL A 63 -5.50 9.03 -16.52
N PRO A 64 -5.16 9.40 -17.76
CA PRO A 64 -6.10 10.05 -18.67
C PRO A 64 -7.25 9.10 -19.02
N GLU A 65 -8.42 9.67 -19.35
CA GLU A 65 -9.64 8.92 -19.66
C GLU A 65 -9.42 7.83 -20.71
N GLN A 66 -8.59 8.12 -21.72
CA GLN A 66 -8.27 7.18 -22.82
C GLN A 66 -7.50 5.93 -22.34
N ALA A 67 -6.81 6.01 -21.19
CA ALA A 67 -6.00 4.93 -20.63
C ALA A 67 -6.68 4.21 -19.45
N GLU A 68 -7.79 4.74 -18.92
CA GLU A 68 -8.47 4.14 -17.76
C GLU A 68 -9.07 2.75 -18.07
N ALA A 69 -9.66 2.59 -19.26
CA ALA A 69 -10.17 1.29 -19.71
C ALA A 69 -9.06 0.23 -19.77
N GLY A 70 -7.90 0.58 -20.31
CA GLY A 70 -6.73 -0.30 -20.36
C GLY A 70 -6.17 -0.68 -19.01
N LYS A 71 -6.14 0.27 -18.06
CA LYS A 71 -5.77 -0.03 -16.66
C LYS A 71 -6.71 -1.07 -16.05
N SER A 72 -8.02 -0.98 -16.33
CA SER A 72 -8.97 -1.99 -15.88
C SER A 72 -8.67 -3.37 -16.51
N VAL A 73 -8.30 -3.40 -17.79
CA VAL A 73 -7.86 -4.63 -18.47
C VAL A 73 -6.63 -5.26 -17.80
N TRP A 74 -5.61 -4.45 -17.50
CA TRP A 74 -4.42 -4.88 -16.77
C TRP A 74 -4.76 -5.54 -15.42
N GLN A 75 -5.64 -4.88 -14.66
CA GLN A 75 -6.01 -5.32 -13.31
C GLN A 75 -6.86 -6.59 -13.32
N ARG A 76 -7.92 -6.63 -14.13
CA ARG A 76 -8.86 -7.78 -14.13
C ARG A 76 -8.25 -9.06 -14.70
N ASN A 77 -7.24 -8.94 -15.57
CA ASN A 77 -6.50 -10.09 -16.10
C ASN A 77 -5.24 -10.43 -15.27
N ASN A 78 -5.01 -9.71 -14.15
CA ASN A 78 -3.92 -9.96 -13.23
C ASN A 78 -2.54 -9.97 -13.92
N CYS A 79 -2.32 -9.10 -14.91
CA CYS A 79 -1.08 -9.04 -15.69
C CYS A 79 0.16 -8.82 -14.79
N VAL A 80 -0.03 -8.07 -13.70
CA VAL A 80 0.99 -7.79 -12.68
C VAL A 80 1.51 -9.03 -11.96
N SER A 81 0.81 -10.18 -12.04
CA SER A 81 1.30 -11.41 -11.41
C SER A 81 2.50 -12.03 -12.13
N CYS A 82 2.66 -11.74 -13.43
CA CYS A 82 3.77 -12.24 -14.23
C CYS A 82 4.71 -11.12 -14.67
N HIS A 83 4.16 -9.95 -15.00
CA HIS A 83 4.90 -8.81 -15.52
C HIS A 83 5.11 -7.73 -14.48
N THR A 84 6.15 -6.93 -14.67
CA THR A 84 6.34 -5.67 -13.95
C THR A 84 5.92 -4.44 -14.77
N LEU A 85 5.51 -3.40 -14.05
CA LEU A 85 5.53 -2.01 -14.51
C LEU A 85 6.35 -1.21 -13.50
N PHE A 86 7.25 -0.35 -13.98
CA PHE A 86 8.24 0.37 -13.18
C PHE A 86 9.05 -0.55 -12.25
N GLY A 87 9.27 -1.81 -12.66
CA GLY A 87 9.97 -2.80 -11.85
C GLY A 87 9.16 -3.40 -10.71
N HIS A 88 7.86 -3.09 -10.63
CA HIS A 88 6.94 -3.62 -9.62
C HIS A 88 5.95 -4.60 -10.24
N GLY A 89 5.89 -5.82 -9.70
CA GLY A 89 4.99 -6.88 -10.14
C GLY A 89 5.62 -8.26 -10.00
N GLY A 90 5.26 -9.16 -10.90
CA GLY A 90 5.87 -10.48 -11.05
C GLY A 90 7.12 -10.40 -11.92
N TYR A 91 8.08 -11.29 -11.66
CA TYR A 91 9.34 -11.38 -12.38
C TYR A 91 9.42 -12.65 -13.25
N GLU A 92 8.27 -13.24 -13.55
CA GLU A 92 8.16 -14.43 -14.40
C GLU A 92 8.23 -14.07 -15.89
N ALA A 93 7.91 -12.82 -16.23
CA ALA A 93 7.95 -12.27 -17.58
C ALA A 93 8.56 -10.86 -17.58
N ASP A 94 8.86 -10.35 -18.77
CA ASP A 94 9.56 -9.08 -18.96
C ASP A 94 8.78 -7.88 -18.42
N ASP A 95 9.53 -6.82 -18.10
CA ASP A 95 8.94 -5.52 -17.76
C ASP A 95 8.31 -4.85 -18.98
N LEU A 96 7.10 -4.33 -18.79
CA LEU A 96 6.29 -3.75 -19.87
C LEU A 96 6.28 -2.20 -19.86
N THR A 97 7.06 -1.54 -19.03
CA THR A 97 7.04 -0.07 -18.85
C THR A 97 7.31 0.69 -20.14
N HIS A 98 8.20 0.18 -20.99
CA HIS A 98 8.52 0.77 -22.28
C HIS A 98 8.34 -0.20 -23.44
N ILE A 99 7.41 -1.16 -23.32
CA ILE A 99 7.15 -2.12 -24.41
C ILE A 99 6.70 -1.43 -25.70
N THR A 100 5.95 -0.34 -25.59
CA THR A 100 5.45 0.47 -26.72
C THR A 100 6.53 1.29 -27.42
N ALA A 101 7.75 1.39 -26.85
CA ALA A 101 8.91 1.92 -27.56
C ALA A 101 9.72 0.84 -28.27
N LYS A 102 9.52 -0.43 -27.91
CA LYS A 102 10.21 -1.59 -28.51
C LYS A 102 9.40 -2.21 -29.64
N GLU A 103 8.08 -2.15 -29.54
CA GLU A 103 7.14 -2.80 -30.45
C GLU A 103 6.04 -1.83 -30.91
N THR A 104 5.42 -2.12 -32.06
CA THR A 104 4.31 -1.30 -32.59
C THR A 104 2.99 -1.61 -31.90
N SER A 105 2.09 -0.64 -31.81
CA SER A 105 0.75 -0.81 -31.23
C SER A 105 -0.04 -1.93 -31.95
N GLU A 106 0.06 -2.00 -33.28
CA GLU A 106 -0.57 -3.07 -34.07
C GLU A 106 -0.04 -4.46 -33.71
N TYR A 107 1.28 -4.60 -33.55
CA TYR A 107 1.87 -5.87 -33.12
C TYR A 107 1.39 -6.27 -31.73
N LEU A 108 1.36 -5.33 -30.78
CA LEU A 108 0.94 -5.59 -29.41
C LEU A 108 -0.54 -5.99 -29.33
N VAL A 109 -1.41 -5.31 -30.08
CA VAL A 109 -2.83 -5.69 -30.16
C VAL A 109 -2.96 -7.12 -30.71
N ASN A 110 -2.29 -7.43 -31.82
CA ASN A 110 -2.33 -8.77 -32.41
C ASN A 110 -1.79 -9.85 -31.46
N TYR A 111 -0.70 -9.55 -30.74
CA TYR A 111 -0.12 -10.44 -29.73
C TYR A 111 -1.12 -10.72 -28.60
N LEU A 112 -1.83 -9.71 -28.11
CA LEU A 112 -2.79 -9.85 -27.02
C LEU A 112 -4.07 -10.58 -27.45
N VAL A 113 -4.49 -10.42 -28.71
CA VAL A 113 -5.65 -11.14 -29.26
C VAL A 113 -5.31 -12.60 -29.57
N GLN A 114 -4.12 -12.87 -30.09
CA GLN A 114 -3.67 -14.21 -30.47
C GLN A 114 -2.31 -14.54 -29.86
N PRO A 115 -2.24 -14.69 -28.52
CA PRO A 115 -0.96 -14.91 -27.87
C PRO A 115 -0.34 -16.25 -28.24
N PRO A 116 0.98 -16.30 -28.46
CA PRO A 116 1.69 -17.55 -28.64
C PRO A 116 1.70 -18.36 -27.32
N VAL A 117 2.06 -19.65 -27.43
CA VAL A 117 2.33 -20.48 -26.26
C VAL A 117 3.57 -19.96 -25.51
N MET A 118 3.49 -19.89 -24.18
CA MET A 118 4.57 -19.35 -23.36
C MET A 118 5.71 -20.38 -23.22
N ARG A 119 6.86 -20.13 -23.84
CA ARG A 119 8.01 -21.05 -23.74
C ARG A 119 8.66 -20.96 -22.34
N PRO A 120 9.22 -22.07 -21.81
CA PRO A 120 9.30 -23.41 -22.39
C PRO A 120 8.02 -24.25 -22.19
N ASN A 121 7.01 -23.74 -21.48
CA ASN A 121 5.82 -24.49 -21.11
C ASN A 121 4.78 -24.53 -22.24
N LYS A 122 4.72 -25.66 -22.96
CA LYS A 122 3.76 -25.88 -24.07
C LYS A 122 2.27 -25.77 -23.67
N TYR A 123 1.96 -25.78 -22.38
CA TYR A 123 0.59 -25.75 -21.85
C TYR A 123 0.22 -24.40 -21.22
N ALA A 124 1.19 -23.59 -20.81
CA ALA A 124 0.93 -22.24 -20.32
C ALA A 124 0.63 -21.32 -21.50
N ARG A 125 -0.51 -20.63 -21.43
CA ARG A 125 -0.91 -19.62 -22.42
C ARG A 125 -1.07 -18.30 -21.72
N HIS A 126 -0.56 -17.25 -22.35
CA HIS A 126 -0.93 -15.89 -21.97
C HIS A 126 -2.44 -15.74 -22.20
N PRO A 127 -3.18 -15.02 -21.32
CA PRO A 127 -4.60 -14.78 -21.54
C PRO A 127 -4.81 -14.08 -22.88
N ALA A 128 -5.71 -14.62 -23.71
CA ALA A 128 -6.15 -13.98 -24.93
C ALA A 128 -7.20 -12.93 -24.58
N LEU A 129 -7.08 -11.74 -25.16
CA LEU A 129 -8.03 -10.64 -25.02
C LEU A 129 -8.91 -10.55 -26.28
N ASN A 130 -10.08 -9.91 -26.16
CA ASN A 130 -10.76 -9.43 -27.36
C ASN A 130 -10.05 -8.16 -27.88
N GLU A 131 -10.36 -7.78 -29.11
CA GLU A 131 -9.71 -6.67 -29.81
C GLU A 131 -9.84 -5.34 -29.05
N ALA A 132 -11.03 -4.99 -28.59
CA ALA A 132 -11.26 -3.75 -27.82
C ALA A 132 -10.44 -3.73 -26.52
N ASP A 133 -10.34 -4.86 -25.83
CA ASP A 133 -9.57 -4.97 -24.59
C ASP A 133 -8.06 -4.89 -24.85
N ALA A 134 -7.60 -5.45 -25.97
CA ALA A 134 -6.22 -5.37 -26.40
C ALA A 134 -5.84 -3.93 -26.77
N GLU A 135 -6.66 -3.24 -27.57
CA GLU A 135 -6.47 -1.82 -27.90
C GLU A 135 -6.43 -0.94 -26.66
N ASN A 136 -7.41 -1.12 -25.76
CA ASN A 136 -7.46 -0.38 -24.50
C ASN A 136 -6.20 -0.63 -23.67
N LEU A 137 -5.75 -1.88 -23.56
CA LEU A 137 -4.54 -2.22 -22.81
C LEU A 137 -3.29 -1.57 -23.43
N VAL A 138 -3.17 -1.57 -24.76
CA VAL A 138 -2.06 -0.91 -25.45
C VAL A 138 -2.07 0.60 -25.22
N ASN A 139 -3.23 1.27 -25.28
CA ASN A 139 -3.36 2.70 -24.93
C ASN A 139 -2.91 2.99 -23.49
N TYR A 140 -3.19 2.08 -22.55
CA TYR A 140 -2.69 2.21 -21.18
C TYR A 140 -1.17 2.05 -21.10
N LEU A 141 -0.57 1.11 -21.83
CA LEU A 141 0.88 0.93 -21.89
C LEU A 141 1.58 2.10 -22.60
N GLU A 142 0.94 2.73 -23.59
CA GLU A 142 1.41 3.97 -24.19
C GLU A 142 1.44 5.10 -23.16
N PHE A 143 0.38 5.27 -22.36
CA PHE A 143 0.38 6.21 -21.24
C PHE A 143 1.48 5.90 -20.22
N VAL A 144 1.63 4.63 -19.81
CA VAL A 144 2.68 4.18 -18.87
C VAL A 144 4.07 4.59 -19.37
N HIS A 145 4.35 4.41 -20.66
CA HIS A 145 5.62 4.78 -21.27
C HIS A 145 5.92 6.30 -21.15
N THR A 146 4.89 7.15 -21.11
CA THR A 146 5.09 8.61 -20.96
C THR A 146 5.51 9.05 -19.57
N ILE A 147 5.42 8.18 -18.56
CA ILE A 147 5.73 8.53 -17.18
C ILE A 147 7.26 8.60 -17.00
N PRO A 148 7.82 9.72 -16.48
CA PRO A 148 9.25 9.85 -16.30
C PRO A 148 9.80 8.82 -15.30
N THR A 149 10.73 7.98 -15.74
CA THR A 149 11.31 6.88 -14.96
C THR A 149 12.72 7.17 -14.44
N LEU A 150 13.25 8.38 -14.66
CA LEU A 150 14.61 8.78 -14.26
C LEU A 150 15.71 7.82 -14.74
N GLY A 151 15.55 7.25 -15.94
CA GLY A 151 16.53 6.33 -16.54
C GLY A 151 16.28 4.85 -16.26
N TRP A 152 15.18 4.51 -15.59
CA TRP A 152 14.75 3.12 -15.44
C TRP A 152 13.93 2.65 -16.66
N PRO A 153 14.01 1.37 -17.09
CA PRO A 153 14.90 0.32 -16.60
C PRO A 153 16.33 0.51 -17.08
N PRO A 154 17.33 0.04 -16.32
CA PRO A 154 18.71 0.04 -16.78
C PRO A 154 18.80 -0.75 -18.08
N GLN A 155 19.44 -0.17 -19.09
CA GLN A 155 19.79 -0.87 -20.32
C GLN A 155 20.94 -1.83 -20.02
N GLN A 156 20.93 -3.00 -20.67
CA GLN A 156 22.07 -3.90 -20.57
C GLN A 156 23.29 -3.18 -21.15
N GLU A 157 24.35 -3.01 -20.36
CA GLU A 157 25.64 -2.57 -20.89
C GLU A 157 26.11 -3.63 -21.90
N GLU A 158 26.36 -3.24 -23.15
CA GLU A 158 27.04 -4.11 -24.11
C GLU A 158 28.45 -4.35 -23.56
N VAL A 159 28.68 -5.55 -23.02
CA VAL A 159 30.02 -5.97 -22.62
C VAL A 159 30.81 -6.18 -23.90
N GLU A 160 31.63 -5.20 -24.29
CA GLU A 160 32.66 -5.39 -25.32
C GLU A 160 33.61 -6.50 -24.86
N GLU A 161 33.47 -7.67 -25.48
CA GLU A 161 34.37 -8.81 -25.32
C GLU A 161 35.72 -8.42 -25.97
N ASN A 162 36.65 -7.90 -25.17
CA ASN A 162 38.04 -7.59 -25.56
C ASN A 162 38.94 -8.83 -25.44
#